data_AF-A0A357CLB1-F1
#
_entry.id   AF-A0A357CLB1-F1
#
_cell.length_a   1.000
_cell.length_b   1.000
_cell.length_c   1.000
_cell.angle_alpha   90.00
_cell.angle_beta   90.00
_cell.angle_gamma   90.00
#
_symmetry.space_group_name_H-M   'P 1'
#
loop_
_entity.id
_entity.type
_entity.pdbx_description
1 polymer ?
#
loop_
_entity_poly.entity_id
_entity_poly.type
_entity_poly.pdbx_seq_one_letter_code
_entity_poly.pdbx_strand_id
1 'polypeptide(L)'
;GYTAHYVAGVWVGNDDGSRMRKVTGGTLPARLWHEIMLYAHQNKTPLPLPGTSAARLQEAVASQPWHAPAKSGDDAPLFQRVLGAFSSQ
;
A
#
# COMPACT_ATOMS: atom_id res chain seq x y z
N GLY A 1 8.39 1.11 -8.49
CA GLY A 1 7.73 2.06 -7.56
C GLY A 1 8.61 3.28 -7.36
N TYR A 2 8.09 4.32 -6.72
CA TYR A 2 8.84 5.56 -6.49
C TYR A 2 8.50 6.20 -5.14
N THR A 3 9.42 7.02 -4.64
CA THR A 3 9.25 7.98 -3.55
C THR A 3 9.76 9.34 -4.00
N ALA A 4 9.74 10.35 -3.13
CA ALA A 4 10.34 11.64 -3.43
C ALA A 4 11.87 11.58 -3.61
N HIS A 5 12.52 10.54 -3.07
CA HIS A 5 13.97 10.38 -3.15
C HIS A 5 14.42 9.45 -4.27
N TYR A 6 13.68 8.38 -4.56
CA TYR A 6 14.15 7.33 -5.46
C TYR A 6 13.05 6.75 -6.35
N VAL A 7 13.48 6.25 -7.51
CA VAL A 7 12.71 5.33 -8.36
C VAL A 7 13.44 4.00 -8.39
N ALA A 8 12.71 2.90 -8.21
CA ALA A 8 13.27 1.56 -8.29
C ALA A 8 12.33 0.60 -9.01
N GLY A 9 12.91 -0.26 -9.85
CA GLY A 9 12.23 -1.37 -10.52
C GLY A 9 12.86 -2.69 -10.11
N VAL A 10 12.04 -3.71 -9.92
CA VAL A 10 12.48 -5.08 -9.63
C VAL A 10 11.86 -5.99 -10.67
N TRP A 11 12.70 -6.80 -11.31
CA TRP A 11 12.28 -7.87 -12.21
C TRP A 11 12.76 -9.20 -11.66
N VAL A 12 11.89 -10.21 -11.73
CA VAL A 12 12.21 -11.60 -11.41
C VAL A 12 11.65 -12.46 -12.53
N GLY A 13 12.47 -13.36 -13.06
CA GLY A 13 12.12 -14.27 -14.13
C GLY A 13 13.21 -15.31 -14.34
N ASN A 14 12.87 -16.36 -15.09
CA ASN A 14 13.85 -17.32 -15.57
C ASN A 14 14.38 -16.84 -16.92
N ASP A 15 15.70 -16.89 -17.13
CA ASP A 15 16.35 -16.39 -18.35
C ASP A 15 15.96 -17.21 -19.60
N ASP A 16 15.54 -18.45 -19.41
CA ASP A 16 15.08 -19.37 -20.46
C ASP A 16 13.60 -19.17 -20.86
N GLY A 17 12.90 -18.20 -20.24
CA GLY A 17 11.49 -17.92 -20.49
C GLY A 17 10.51 -18.97 -19.94
N SER A 18 10.99 -19.97 -19.19
CA SER A 18 10.12 -20.94 -18.54
C SER A 18 9.22 -20.28 -17.48
N ARG A 19 8.03 -20.85 -17.26
CA ARG A 19 7.06 -20.29 -16.32
C ARG A 19 7.55 -20.40 -14.88
N MET A 20 7.51 -19.30 -14.14
CA MET A 20 7.72 -19.32 -12.69
C MET A 20 6.50 -19.87 -11.96
N ARG A 21 6.74 -20.59 -10.86
CA ARG A 21 5.67 -21.18 -10.03
C ARG A 21 5.24 -20.20 -8.93
N LYS A 22 3.98 -19.76 -8.97
CA LYS A 22 3.35 -18.86 -7.97
C LYS A 22 4.04 -17.49 -7.80
N VAL A 23 4.74 -17.02 -8.82
CA VAL A 23 5.32 -15.65 -8.83
C VAL A 23 4.45 -14.74 -9.67
N THR A 24 3.93 -13.69 -9.05
CA THR A 24 3.27 -12.56 -9.73
C THR A 24 3.90 -11.25 -9.26
N GLY A 25 3.67 -10.14 -9.98
CA GLY A 25 4.29 -8.85 -9.65
C GLY A 25 4.07 -8.38 -8.20
N GLY A 26 2.90 -8.69 -7.61
CA GLY A 26 2.55 -8.34 -6.23
C GLY A 26 3.10 -9.28 -5.15
N THR A 27 3.87 -10.32 -5.52
CA THR A 27 4.40 -11.31 -4.58
C THR A 27 5.88 -11.05 -4.26
N LEU A 28 6.78 -11.93 -4.67
CA LEU A 28 8.22 -11.82 -4.43
C LEU A 28 8.81 -10.49 -4.95
N PRO A 29 8.51 -10.02 -6.18
CA PRO A 29 9.08 -8.77 -6.68
C PRO A 29 8.68 -7.54 -5.85
N ALA A 30 7.41 -7.46 -5.42
CA ALA A 30 6.94 -6.37 -4.57
C ALA A 30 7.58 -6.39 -3.18
N ARG A 31 7.74 -7.59 -2.58
CA ARG A 31 8.43 -7.73 -1.29
C ARG A 31 9.90 -7.30 -1.39
N LEU A 32 10.60 -7.71 -2.44
CA LEU A 32 11.99 -7.30 -2.64
C LEU A 32 12.11 -5.78 -2.83
N TRP A 33 11.21 -5.17 -3.61
CA TRP A 33 11.16 -3.72 -3.73
C TRP A 33 10.96 -3.03 -2.36
N HIS A 34 10.08 -3.57 -1.51
CA HIS A 34 9.86 -3.04 -0.16
C HIS A 34 11.13 -3.06 0.70
N GLU A 35 11.81 -4.21 0.79
CA GLU A 35 13.04 -4.35 1.59
C GLU A 35 14.18 -3.45 1.06
N ILE A 36 14.36 -3.39 -0.25
CA ILE A 36 15.34 -2.49 -0.89
C ILE A 36 15.05 -1.04 -0.51
N MET A 37 13.79 -0.63 -0.58
CA MET A 37 13.41 0.75 -0.30
C MET A 37 13.51 1.08 1.19
N LEU A 38 13.24 0.14 2.11
CA LEU A 38 13.49 0.33 3.54
C LEU A 38 14.98 0.62 3.80
N TYR A 39 15.86 -0.18 3.19
CA TYR A 39 17.30 0.04 3.30
C TYR A 39 17.73 1.38 2.68
N ALA A 40 17.28 1.68 1.46
CA ALA A 40 17.65 2.91 0.74
C ALA A 40 17.17 4.20 1.45
N HIS A 41 16.11 4.12 2.26
CA HIS A 41 15.55 5.25 3.02
C HIS A 41 16.14 5.42 4.42
N GLN A 42 17.12 4.60 4.82
CA GLN A 42 17.81 4.83 6.09
C GLN A 42 18.36 6.26 6.14
N ASN A 43 17.99 6.99 7.21
CA ASN A 43 18.37 8.39 7.45
C ASN A 43 17.86 9.39 6.39
N LYS A 44 16.78 9.08 5.66
CA LYS A 44 16.11 10.03 4.75
C LYS A 44 14.86 10.60 5.39
N THR A 45 14.76 11.93 5.42
CA THR A 45 13.53 12.62 5.85
C THR A 45 12.45 12.45 4.78
N PRO A 46 11.20 12.09 5.14
CA PRO A 46 10.09 12.06 4.20
C PRO A 46 9.90 13.44 3.53
N LEU A 47 9.71 13.43 2.20
CA LEU A 47 9.42 14.62 1.41
C LEU A 47 8.12 14.40 0.61
N PRO A 48 7.37 15.46 0.30
CA PRO A 48 6.24 15.35 -0.62
C PRO A 48 6.73 14.89 -1.99
N LEU A 49 5.86 14.16 -2.71
CA LEU A 49 6.18 13.73 -4.07
C LEU A 49 6.32 14.95 -5.00
N PRO A 50 7.18 14.89 -6.04
CA PRO A 50 7.30 15.96 -7.03
C PRO A 50 5.93 16.34 -7.60
N GLY A 51 5.62 17.64 -7.63
CA GLY A 51 4.33 18.15 -8.11
C GLY A 51 3.18 18.07 -7.08
N THR A 52 3.41 17.48 -5.90
CA THR A 52 2.48 17.54 -4.76
C THR A 52 3.05 18.47 -3.69
N SER A 53 2.24 19.37 -3.14
CA SER A 53 2.65 20.15 -1.96
C SER A 53 2.15 19.47 -0.68
N ALA A 54 2.98 19.44 0.36
CA ALA A 54 2.63 18.82 1.64
C ALA A 54 1.37 19.45 2.25
N ALA A 55 1.21 20.78 2.13
CA ALA A 55 0.00 21.49 2.58
C ALA A 55 -1.26 21.00 1.83
N ARG A 56 -1.20 20.81 0.51
CA ARG A 56 -2.33 20.32 -0.29
C ARG A 56 -2.67 18.86 0.01
N LEU A 57 -1.67 18.02 0.31
CA LEU A 57 -1.91 16.64 0.72
C LEU A 57 -2.49 16.55 2.14
N GLN A 58 -2.00 17.36 3.09
CA GLN A 58 -2.56 17.42 4.44
C GLN A 58 -4.03 17.88 4.40
N GLU A 59 -4.33 18.89 3.58
CA GLU A 59 -5.69 19.39 3.37
C GLU A 59 -6.56 18.38 2.62
N ALA A 60 -6.03 17.66 1.63
CA ALA A 60 -6.74 16.57 0.94
C ALA A 60 -6.98 15.33 1.83
N VAL A 61 -6.09 15.05 2.78
CA VAL A 61 -6.29 13.99 3.79
C VAL A 61 -7.28 14.43 4.86
N ALA A 62 -7.18 15.69 5.32
CA ALA A 62 -8.09 16.26 6.29
C ALA A 62 -9.52 16.46 5.73
N SER A 63 -9.65 16.65 4.41
CA SER A 63 -10.95 16.80 3.73
C SER A 63 -11.52 15.49 3.16
N GLN A 64 -10.84 14.35 3.36
CA GLN A 64 -11.43 13.06 3.02
C GLN A 64 -12.61 12.75 3.96
N PRO A 65 -13.79 12.37 3.44
CA PRO A 65 -14.97 12.05 4.25
C PRO A 65 -14.81 10.74 5.05
N TRP A 66 -13.69 10.03 4.88
CA TRP A 66 -13.33 8.88 5.69
C TRP A 66 -12.56 9.34 6.94
N HIS A 67 -13.30 9.59 8.02
CA HIS A 67 -12.69 9.73 9.34
C HIS A 67 -11.90 8.46 9.68
N ALA A 68 -10.69 8.62 10.25
CA ALA A 68 -10.04 7.54 10.99
C ALA A 68 -11.11 6.96 11.93
N PRO A 69 -11.31 5.63 11.95
CA PRO A 69 -12.42 5.07 12.71
C PRO A 69 -12.29 5.57 14.14
N ALA A 70 -13.24 6.39 14.58
CA ALA A 70 -13.47 6.58 16.00
C ALA A 70 -13.53 5.17 16.58
N LYS A 71 -12.83 4.90 17.67
CA LYS A 71 -12.86 3.59 18.32
C LYS A 71 -14.32 3.27 18.64
N SER A 72 -15.01 2.59 17.73
CA SER A 72 -16.39 2.18 17.89
C SER A 72 -16.35 0.95 18.77
N GLY A 73 -16.93 1.05 19.97
CA GLY A 73 -17.01 -0.04 20.94
C GLY A 73 -17.95 -1.18 20.53
N ASP A 74 -17.90 -1.60 19.27
CA ASP A 74 -18.62 -2.76 18.74
C ASP A 74 -17.64 -3.64 17.96
N ASP A 75 -17.04 -4.59 18.67
CA ASP A 75 -16.00 -5.51 18.20
C ASP A 75 -16.52 -6.64 17.28
N ALA A 76 -17.57 -6.38 16.49
CA ALA A 76 -18.03 -7.37 15.52
C ALA A 76 -17.15 -7.31 14.25
N PRO A 77 -16.47 -8.40 13.88
CA PRO A 77 -15.59 -8.39 12.73
C PRO A 77 -16.38 -8.14 11.44
N LEU A 78 -15.76 -7.40 10.52
CA LEU A 78 -16.35 -6.84 9.30
C LEU A 78 -17.19 -7.84 8.50
N PHE A 79 -16.78 -9.12 8.47
CA PHE A 79 -17.47 -10.17 7.73
C PHE A 79 -18.89 -10.45 8.26
N GLN A 80 -19.14 -10.26 9.56
CA GLN A 80 -20.45 -10.51 10.18
C GLN A 80 -21.46 -9.41 9.81
N ARG A 81 -20.99 -8.19 9.57
CA ARG A 81 -21.82 -7.05 9.14
C ARG A 81 -22.22 -7.16 7.67
N VAL A 82 -21.35 -7.74 6.83
CA VAL A 82 -21.61 -7.91 5.39
C VAL A 82 -22.51 -9.11 5.11
N LEU A 83 -22.36 -10.20 5.85
CA LEU A 83 -23.19 -11.41 5.64
C LEU A 83 -24.54 -11.35 6.36
N GLY A 84 -24.64 -10.63 7.48
CA GLY A 84 -25.91 -10.45 8.21
C GLY A 84 -26.96 -9.65 7.43
N ALA A 85 -26.56 -8.84 6.44
CA ALA A 85 -27.48 -8.09 5.58
C ALA A 85 -28.29 -8.97 4.61
N PHE A 86 -27.96 -10.27 4.50
CA PHE A 86 -28.60 -11.20 3.57
C PHE A 86 -29.38 -12.34 4.25
N SER A 87 -29.59 -12.31 5.58
CA SER A 87 -30.32 -13.38 6.29
C SER A 87 -31.73 -13.00 6.75
N SER A 88 -32.41 -12.09 6.04
CA SER A 88 -33.86 -11.89 6.21
C SER A 88 -34.60 -12.15 4.90
N GLN A 89 -34.93 -13.42 4.68
CA GLN A 89 -36.22 -13.85 4.16
C GLN A 89 -36.78 -14.90 5.08
#